data_AF-A0A523RVX0-F1
#
_entry.id   AF-A0A523RVX0-F1
#
_cell.length_a   1.000
_cell.length_b   1.000
_cell.length_c   1.000
_cell.angle_alpha   90.00
_cell.angle_beta   90.00
_cell.angle_gamma   90.00
#
_symmetry.space_group_name_H-M   'P 1'
#
loop_
_entity.id
_entity.type
_entity.pdbx_description
1 polymer ?
#
loop_
_entity_poly.entity_id
_entity_poly.type
_entity_poly.pdbx_seq_one_letter_code
_entity_poly.pdbx_strand_id
1 'polypeptide(L)' 'MMQIAINKEEFKKIIKEAVKEAVEEEKVENFLKSIPPVSKQEIEKINELYGKPAKKKEPAYSEEMEV' A
#
# COMPACT_ATOMS: atom_id res chain seq x y z
N MET A 1 23.52 24.41 26.41
CA MET A 1 22.81 23.19 25.99
C MET A 1 21.34 23.37 26.32
N MET A 2 20.44 23.16 25.36
CA MET A 2 19.00 23.22 25.61
C MET A 2 18.57 21.89 26.23
N GLN A 3 18.12 21.93 27.49
CA GLN A 3 17.69 20.76 28.24
C GLN A 3 16.16 20.70 28.16
N ILE A 4 15.64 19.78 27.35
CA ILE A 4 14.20 19.57 27.20
C ILE A 4 13.75 18.68 28.35
N ALA A 5 13.10 19.27 29.35
CA ALA A 5 12.40 18.54 30.39
C ALA A 5 10.98 18.26 29.91
N ILE A 6 10.71 17.02 29.51
CA ILE A 6 9.38 16.51 29.16
C ILE A 6 8.89 15.62 30.30
N ASN A 7 7.64 15.79 30.72
CA ASN A 7 7.03 14.90 31.69
C ASN A 7 6.53 13.60 31.02
N LYS A 8 6.21 12.59 31.84
CA LYS A 8 5.81 11.27 31.34
C LYS A 8 4.50 11.30 30.55
N GLU A 9 3.56 12.15 30.95
CA GLU A 9 2.28 12.32 30.24
C GLU A 9 2.49 12.92 28.84
N GLU A 10 3.28 13.97 28.73
CA GLU A 10 3.65 14.62 27.46
C GLU A 10 4.37 13.65 26.54
N PHE A 11 5.34 12.90 27.06
CA PHE A 11 6.05 11.90 26.26
C PHE A 11 5.09 10.85 25.69
N LYS A 12 4.19 10.31 26.53
CA LYS A 12 3.18 9.34 26.08
C LYS A 12 2.23 9.92 25.04
N LYS A 13 1.88 11.19 25.17
CA LYS A 13 1.01 11.89 24.21
C LYS A 13 1.69 11.98 22.85
N ILE A 14 2.94 12.42 22.82
CA ILE A 14 3.74 12.53 21.58
C ILE A 14 3.84 11.16 20.89
N ILE A 15 4.17 10.10 21.64
CA ILE A 15 4.26 8.75 21.07
C ILE A 15 2.90 8.29 20.52
N LYS A 16 1.81 8.53 21.24
CA LYS A 16 0.46 8.17 20.76
C LYS A 16 0.07 8.91 19.49
N GLU A 17 0.39 10.20 19.40
CA GLU A 17 0.10 11.00 18.22
C GLU A 17 0.93 10.51 17.02
N ALA A 18 2.23 10.28 17.20
CA ALA A 18 3.09 9.75 16.14
C ALA A 18 2.64 8.38 15.62
N VAL A 19 2.27 7.46 16.53
CA VAL A 19 1.75 6.13 16.14
C VAL A 19 0.41 6.26 15.42
N LYS A 20 -0.47 7.15 15.89
CA LYS A 20 -1.77 7.38 15.26
C LYS A 20 -1.60 7.88 13.83
N GLU A 21 -0.74 8.88 13.63
CA GLU A 21 -0.45 9.45 12.31
C GLU A 21 0.08 8.39 11.35
N ALA A 22 1.09 7.62 11.78
CA ALA A 22 1.65 6.55 10.96
C ALA A 22 0.60 5.50 10.53
N VAL A 23 -0.28 5.11 11.45
CA VAL A 23 -1.37 4.16 11.16
C VAL A 23 -2.42 4.76 10.23
N GLU A 24 -2.73 6.05 10.36
CA GLU A 24 -3.67 6.73 9.47
C GLU A 24 -3.13 6.87 8.05
N GLU A 25 -1.84 7.19 7.90
CA GLU A 25 -1.16 7.23 6.60
C GLU A 25 -1.19 5.86 5.90
N GLU A 26 -0.82 4.80 6.62
CA GLU A 26 -0.81 3.44 6.08
C GLU A 26 -2.23 2.99 5.63
N LYS A 27 -3.26 3.35 6.40
CA LYS A 27 -4.66 3.08 6.03
C LYS A 27 -5.07 3.76 4.73
N VAL A 28 -4.70 5.03 4.56
CA VAL A 28 -5.01 5.78 3.33
C VAL A 28 -4.29 5.15 2.14
N GLU A 29 -3.00 4.84 2.27
CA GLU A 29 -2.23 4.20 1.21
C GLU A 29 -2.84 2.84 0.81
N ASN A 30 -3.17 2.00 1.79
CA ASN A 30 -3.78 0.69 1.55
C ASN A 30 -5.17 0.82 0.91
N PHE A 31 -5.96 1.81 1.33
CA PHE A 31 -7.25 2.09 0.72
C PHE A 31 -7.11 2.51 -0.75
N LEU A 32 -6.16 3.41 -1.06
CA LEU A 32 -5.91 3.84 -2.43
C LEU A 32 -5.45 2.70 -3.33
N LYS A 33 -4.57 1.82 -2.83
CA LYS A 33 -4.14 0.60 -3.55
C LYS A 33 -5.28 -0.37 -3.83
N SER A 34 -6.33 -0.36 -3.02
CA SER A 34 -7.50 -1.23 -3.21
C SER A 34 -8.46 -0.73 -4.31
N ILE A 35 -8.38 0.54 -4.69
CA ILE A 35 -9.22 1.12 -5.74
C ILE A 35 -8.65 0.72 -7.10
N PRO A 36 -9.42 0.00 -7.94
CA PRO A 36 -8.95 -0.37 -9.27
C PRO A 36 -8.75 0.89 -10.12
N PRO A 37 -7.72 0.92 -10.99
CA PRO A 37 -7.38 2.10 -11.79
C PRO A 37 -8.45 2.47 -12.85
N VAL A 38 -9.34 1.53 -13.15
CA VAL A 38 -10.45 1.68 -14.09
C VAL A 38 -11.65 0.89 -13.58
N SER A 39 -12.85 1.35 -13.89
CA SER A 39 -14.09 0.64 -13.57
C SER A 39 -14.22 -0.67 -14.36
N LYS A 40 -15.12 -1.55 -13.93
CA LYS A 40 -15.41 -2.81 -14.63
C LYS A 40 -15.91 -2.56 -16.07
N GLN A 41 -16.77 -1.55 -16.24
CA GLN A 41 -17.32 -1.15 -17.54
C GLN A 41 -16.21 -0.65 -18.48
N GLU A 42 -15.27 0.14 -17.96
CA GLU A 42 -14.11 0.59 -18.73
C GLU A 42 -13.19 -0.57 -19.10
N ILE A 43 -12.96 -1.53 -18.20
CA ILE A 43 -12.21 -2.76 -18.50
C ILE A 43 -12.88 -3.57 -19.62
N GLU A 44 -14.21 -3.72 -19.58
CA GLU A 44 -14.96 -4.40 -20.64
C GLU A 44 -14.76 -3.72 -21.99
N LYS A 45 -14.91 -2.39 -22.04
CA LYS A 45 -14.69 -1.60 -23.26
C LYS A 45 -13.24 -1.68 -23.77
N ILE A 46 -12.26 -1.67 -22.87
CA ILE A 46 -10.84 -1.86 -23.24
C ILE A 46 -10.64 -3.25 -23.86
N ASN A 47 -11.21 -4.29 -23.26
CA ASN A 47 -11.10 -5.66 -23.78
C ASN A 47 -11.80 -5.83 -25.14
N GLU A 48 -12.90 -5.11 -25.39
CA GLU A 48 -13.57 -5.10 -26.70
C GLU A 48 -12.70 -4.44 -27.78
N LEU A 49 -12.08 -3.30 -27.47
CA LEU A 49 -11.29 -2.52 -28.44
C LEU A 49 -9.91 -3.11 -28.71
N TYR A 50 -9.25 -3.65 -27.69
CA TYR A 50 -7.84 -4.06 -27.74
C TYR A 50 -7.63 -5.56 -27.52
N GLY A 51 -8.68 -6.32 -27.21
CA GLY A 51 -8.60 -7.71 -26.80
C GLY A 51 -8.23 -7.87 -25.32
N LYS A 52 -8.40 -9.08 -24.80
CA LYS A 52 -8.01 -9.40 -23.42
C LYS A 52 -6.48 -9.54 -23.33
N PRO A 53 -5.83 -8.99 -22.28
CA PRO A 53 -4.41 -9.22 -22.07
C PRO A 53 -4.15 -10.73 -21.95
N ALA A 54 -3.00 -11.18 -22.48
CA ALA A 54 -2.56 -12.55 -22.30
C ALA A 54 -2.52 -12.86 -20.80
N LYS A 55 -3.21 -13.93 -20.36
CA LYS A 55 -3.10 -14.41 -18.98
C LYS A 55 -1.61 -14.61 -18.67
N LYS A 56 -1.18 -14.28 -17.44
CA LYS A 56 0.18 -14.60 -16.96
C LYS A 56 0.47 -16.03 -17.39
N LYS A 57 1.45 -16.19 -18.30
CA LYS A 57 1.94 -17.52 -18.63
C LYS A 57 2.50 -18.08 -17.33
N GLU A 58 2.11 -19.31 -16.97
CA GLU A 58 2.89 -20.03 -15.97
C GLU A 58 4.34 -20.04 -16.48
N PRO A 59 5.33 -19.73 -15.62
CA PRO A 59 6.72 -19.85 -16.03
C PRO A 59 6.92 -21.27 -16.52
N ALA A 60 7.24 -21.42 -17.81
CA ALA A 60 7.48 -22.73 -18.41
C ALA A 60 8.67 -23.45 -17.73
N TYR A 61 9.48 -22.70 -16.99
CA TYR A 61 10.59 -23.19 -16.20
C TYR A 61 10.83 -22.26 -15.00
N SER A 62 11.02 -22.82 -13.82
CA SER A 62 11.51 -22.13 -12.63
C SER A 62 12.53 -23.01 -11.92
N GLU A 63 13.70 -22.45 -11.61
CA GLU A 63 14.69 -23.07 -10.71
C GLU A 63 14.72 -22.28 -9.41
N GLU A 64 14.69 -23.00 -8.29
CA GLU A 64 14.96 -22.44 -6.97
C GLU A 64 16.48 -22.42 -6.78
N MET A 65 17.04 -21.25 -6.50
CA MET A 65 18.44 -21.13 -6.09
C MET A 65 18.52 -21.33 -4.58
N GLU A 66 19.20 -22.39 -4.13
CA GLU A 66 19.59 -22.53 -2.72
C GLU A 66 20.61 -21.42 -2.37
N VAL A 67 20.37 -20.73 -1.26
CA VAL A 67 21.25 -19.69 -0.70
C VAL A 67 22.13 -20.29 0.39
#